data_AF-A0A7J4KEP1-F1
#
_entry.id   AF-A0A7J4KEP1-F1
#
_cell.length_a   1.000
_cell.length_b   1.000
_cell.length_c   1.000
_cell.angle_alpha   90.00
_cell.angle_beta   90.00
_cell.angle_gamma   90.00
#
_symmetry.space_group_name_H-M   'P 1'
#
loop_
_entity.id
_entity.type
_entity.pdbx_description
1 polymer ?
#
loop_
_entity_poly.entity_id
_entity_poly.type
_entity_poly.pdbx_seq_one_letter_code
_entity_poly.pdbx_strand_id
1 'polypeptide(L)'
;MKVTETIRCHGHPSITSRHPTTFEVTREEHLSRAGDCIIAVGAEKGAADLSPAFRAALARNDAVLCTRLICGDQVAAITSQGSEGMLLSHPTDLVWRRSSFVCGRTIGIFSDRTARTLPRPLIVRLREGDDLRVELTVTAGE
;
A
#
# COMPACT_ATOMS: atom_id res chain seq x y z
N MET A 1 17.07 -7.40 -10.43
CA MET A 1 15.77 -7.69 -11.11
C MET A 1 14.74 -6.57 -10.92
N LYS A 2 13.71 -6.47 -11.79
CA LYS A 2 12.57 -5.53 -11.66
C LYS A 2 11.23 -6.24 -11.91
N VAL A 3 10.30 -6.16 -10.95
CA VAL A 3 8.96 -6.76 -11.05
C VAL A 3 7.91 -5.71 -10.68
N THR A 4 6.77 -5.71 -11.36
CA THR A 4 5.71 -4.71 -11.16
C THR A 4 4.36 -5.35 -10.92
N GLU A 5 3.52 -4.68 -10.13
CA GLU A 5 2.14 -5.07 -9.88
C GLU A 5 1.25 -3.82 -9.96
N THR A 6 0.03 -3.96 -10.44
CA THR A 6 -0.99 -2.89 -10.37
C THR A 6 -2.18 -3.40 -9.59
N ILE A 7 -2.73 -2.52 -8.76
CA ILE A 7 -3.93 -2.76 -7.95
C ILE A 7 -4.88 -1.58 -8.17
N ARG A 8 -6.13 -1.89 -8.53
CA ARG A 8 -7.23 -0.93 -8.58
C ARG A 8 -8.06 -1.01 -7.30
N CYS A 9 -8.42 0.16 -6.79
CA CYS A 9 -9.27 0.36 -5.61
C CYS A 9 -9.92 1.75 -5.72
N HIS A 10 -10.69 2.16 -4.73
CA HIS A 10 -11.27 3.50 -4.71
C HIS A 10 -11.28 4.12 -3.32
N GLY A 11 -11.56 5.42 -3.32
CA GLY A 11 -11.75 6.20 -2.12
C GLY A 11 -13.01 5.84 -1.32
N HIS A 12 -13.15 6.44 -0.14
CA HIS A 12 -14.32 6.30 0.73
C HIS A 12 -14.50 7.55 1.62
N PRO A 13 -15.73 8.04 1.85
CA PRO A 13 -15.99 9.24 2.66
C PRO A 13 -15.46 9.20 4.10
N SER A 14 -15.33 8.01 4.69
CA SER A 14 -14.78 7.81 6.04
C SER A 14 -13.24 7.90 6.13
N ILE A 15 -12.51 8.02 5.02
CA ILE A 15 -11.04 8.08 5.04
C ILE A 15 -10.59 9.28 5.87
N THR A 16 -9.81 9.05 6.93
CA THR A 16 -9.21 10.15 7.70
C THR A 16 -7.73 10.34 7.39
N SER A 17 -7.00 9.26 7.11
CA SER A 17 -5.57 9.26 6.75
C SER A 17 -4.70 10.03 7.74
N ARG A 18 -4.70 9.57 9.00
CA ARG A 18 -4.04 10.22 10.15
C ARG A 18 -3.04 9.33 10.89
N HIS A 19 -3.03 8.03 10.60
CA HIS A 19 -2.17 7.09 11.30
C HIS A 19 -0.69 7.47 11.12
N PRO A 20 0.09 7.58 12.22
CA PRO A 20 1.44 8.14 12.17
C PRO A 20 2.48 7.18 11.59
N THR A 21 2.23 5.86 11.61
CA THR A 21 3.26 4.84 11.33
C THR A 21 2.92 3.90 10.19
N THR A 22 1.71 3.95 9.64
CA THR A 22 1.28 3.06 8.54
C THR A 22 0.34 3.76 7.57
N PHE A 23 0.18 3.19 6.38
CA PHE A 23 -1.02 3.34 5.56
C PHE A 23 -1.44 1.98 5.00
N GLU A 24 -2.70 1.87 4.60
CA GLU A 24 -3.33 0.61 4.22
C GLU A 24 -4.28 0.79 3.03
N VAL A 25 -4.28 -0.21 2.15
CA VAL A 25 -5.28 -0.45 1.11
C VAL A 25 -5.92 -1.80 1.40
N THR A 26 -7.24 -1.91 1.29
CA THR A 26 -7.96 -3.15 1.61
C THR A 26 -8.99 -3.51 0.55
N ARG A 27 -9.27 -4.81 0.41
CA ARG A 27 -10.39 -5.36 -0.38
C ARG A 27 -11.75 -5.12 0.28
N GLU A 28 -11.78 -4.86 1.58
CA GLU A 28 -13.02 -4.56 2.29
C GLU A 28 -13.64 -3.28 1.73
N GLU A 29 -14.96 -3.26 1.57
CA GLU A 29 -15.72 -2.10 1.08
C GLU A 29 -16.07 -1.12 2.22
N HIS A 30 -16.23 -1.66 3.42
CA HIS A 30 -16.70 -0.87 4.56
C HIS A 30 -15.54 -0.29 5.37
N LEU A 31 -15.52 1.04 5.50
CA LEU A 31 -14.57 1.74 6.35
C LEU A 31 -15.27 2.56 7.43
N SER A 32 -15.00 2.23 8.69
CA SER A 32 -15.34 3.07 9.84
C SER A 32 -14.34 4.21 10.03
N ARG A 33 -14.73 5.29 10.72
CA ARG A 33 -13.83 6.43 11.02
C ARG A 33 -12.65 6.08 11.93
N ALA A 34 -12.67 4.92 12.58
CA ALA A 34 -11.57 4.44 13.42
C ALA A 34 -10.38 3.91 12.58
N GLY A 35 -10.62 3.49 11.33
CA GLY A 35 -9.57 3.03 10.41
C GLY A 35 -8.75 4.19 9.84
N ASP A 36 -7.95 4.85 10.66
CA ASP A 36 -7.22 6.07 10.28
C ASP A 36 -5.94 5.82 9.47
N CYS A 37 -5.55 4.55 9.28
CA CYS A 37 -4.49 4.12 8.36
C CYS A 37 -5.00 3.80 6.95
N ILE A 38 -6.29 3.49 6.79
CA ILE A 38 -6.87 3.07 5.50
C ILE A 38 -7.04 4.29 4.60
N ILE A 39 -6.54 4.17 3.37
CA ILE A 39 -6.57 5.21 2.34
C ILE A 39 -7.36 4.82 1.09
N ALA A 40 -7.72 3.55 0.95
CA ALA A 40 -8.59 3.06 -0.11
C ALA A 40 -9.22 1.73 0.28
N VAL A 41 -10.39 1.47 -0.29
CA VAL A 41 -11.25 0.30 -0.10
C VAL A 41 -11.52 -0.37 -1.45
N GLY A 42 -12.19 -1.52 -1.46
CA GLY A 42 -12.61 -2.18 -2.70
C GLY A 42 -11.44 -2.59 -3.60
N ALA A 43 -10.28 -2.90 -3.02
CA ALA A 43 -9.12 -3.33 -3.78
C ALA A 43 -9.37 -4.67 -4.50
N GLU A 44 -8.84 -4.80 -5.71
CA GLU A 44 -8.92 -6.06 -6.47
C GLU A 44 -8.04 -7.19 -5.90
N LYS A 45 -7.06 -6.85 -5.05
CA LYS A 45 -6.06 -7.76 -4.48
C LYS A 45 -5.82 -7.45 -3.01
N GLY A 46 -5.64 -8.51 -2.22
CA GLY A 46 -4.96 -8.46 -0.92
C GLY A 46 -3.50 -8.89 -1.07
N ALA A 47 -2.75 -8.91 0.04
CA ALA A 47 -1.35 -9.33 0.03
C ALA A 47 -1.13 -10.76 -0.50
N ALA A 48 -2.08 -11.67 -0.25
CA ALA A 48 -2.05 -13.05 -0.75
C ALA A 48 -2.25 -13.16 -2.27
N ASP A 49 -2.91 -12.18 -2.89
CA ASP A 49 -3.27 -12.19 -4.32
C ASP A 49 -2.17 -11.58 -5.22
N LEU A 50 -1.11 -11.01 -4.63
CA LEU A 50 0.05 -10.51 -5.37
C LEU A 50 0.71 -11.65 -6.15
N SER A 51 1.19 -11.37 -7.36
CA SER A 51 1.75 -12.42 -8.21
C SER A 51 2.93 -13.14 -7.52
N PRO A 52 3.12 -14.46 -7.75
CA PRO A 52 4.22 -15.20 -7.12
C PRO A 52 5.60 -14.58 -7.35
N ALA A 53 5.85 -14.06 -8.56
CA ALA A 53 7.09 -13.37 -8.90
C ALA A 53 7.27 -12.06 -8.09
N PHE A 54 6.21 -11.28 -7.90
CA PHE A 54 6.26 -10.06 -7.11
C PHE A 54 6.48 -10.37 -5.62
N ARG A 55 5.78 -11.37 -5.08
CA ARG A 55 5.94 -11.83 -3.69
C ARG A 55 7.38 -12.31 -3.44
N ALA A 56 7.94 -13.13 -4.34
CA ALA A 56 9.33 -13.57 -4.25
C ALA A 56 10.32 -12.41 -4.33
N ALA A 57 10.06 -11.42 -5.19
CA ALA A 57 10.92 -10.25 -5.31
C ALA A 57 10.92 -9.38 -4.05
N LEU A 58 9.76 -9.22 -3.42
CA LEU A 58 9.59 -8.43 -2.19
C LEU A 58 10.13 -9.15 -0.95
N ALA A 59 10.18 -10.49 -0.98
CA ALA A 59 10.70 -11.33 0.09
C ALA A 59 12.24 -11.42 0.14
N ARG A 60 12.93 -10.28 -0.07
CA ARG A 60 14.39 -10.17 -0.01
C ARG A 60 14.81 -8.96 0.80
N ASN A 61 15.93 -9.05 1.52
CA ASN A 61 16.43 -7.95 2.36
C ASN A 61 17.01 -6.77 1.56
N ASP A 62 17.38 -6.99 0.29
CA ASP A 62 17.86 -5.95 -0.63
C ASP A 62 16.74 -5.36 -1.51
N ALA A 63 15.49 -5.81 -1.34
CA ALA A 63 14.38 -5.35 -2.14
C ALA A 63 13.96 -3.92 -1.75
N VAL A 64 13.84 -3.06 -2.76
CA VAL A 64 13.26 -1.72 -2.66
C VAL A 64 11.90 -1.75 -3.36
N LEU A 65 10.86 -1.34 -2.63
CA LEU A 65 9.51 -1.17 -3.14
C LEU A 65 9.25 0.32 -3.40
N CYS A 66 8.98 0.66 -4.65
CA CYS A 66 8.42 1.94 -5.05
C CYS A 66 6.91 1.78 -5.27
N THR A 67 6.11 2.58 -4.56
CA THR A 67 4.65 2.62 -4.67
C THR A 67 4.23 3.98 -5.21
N ARG A 68 3.43 3.99 -6.28
CA ARG A 68 2.77 5.18 -6.80
C ARG A 68 1.28 5.07 -6.58
N LEU A 69 0.71 6.05 -5.87
CA LEU A 69 -0.72 6.23 -5.67
C LEU A 69 -1.21 7.28 -6.66
N ILE A 70 -2.10 6.91 -7.58
CA ILE A 70 -2.55 7.75 -8.70
C ILE A 70 -4.07 7.89 -8.62
N CYS A 71 -4.55 9.10 -8.38
CA CYS A 71 -5.97 9.42 -8.28
C CYS A 71 -6.22 10.72 -9.07
N GLY A 72 -6.81 10.59 -10.26
CA GLY A 72 -6.94 11.71 -11.20
C GLY A 72 -5.58 12.32 -11.56
N ASP A 73 -5.42 13.61 -11.29
CA ASP A 73 -4.18 14.38 -11.50
C ASP A 73 -3.21 14.32 -10.30
N GLN A 74 -3.62 13.71 -9.19
CA GLN A 74 -2.80 13.59 -7.98
C GLN A 74 -1.95 12.33 -8.02
N VAL A 75 -0.65 12.48 -7.76
CA VAL A 75 0.30 11.37 -7.67
C VAL A 75 1.13 11.50 -6.39
N ALA A 76 1.18 10.42 -5.60
CA ALA A 76 2.13 10.29 -4.50
C ALA A 76 3.09 9.13 -4.78
N ALA A 77 4.40 9.38 -4.67
CA ALA A 77 5.43 8.35 -4.70
C ALA A 77 5.90 8.05 -3.26
N ILE A 78 6.00 6.76 -2.96
CA ILE A 78 6.40 6.21 -1.66
C ILE A 78 7.54 5.22 -1.91
N THR A 79 8.55 5.26 -1.07
CA THR A 79 9.64 4.27 -1.06
C THR A 79 9.61 3.51 0.26
N SER A 80 9.66 2.18 0.16
CA SER A 80 9.79 1.28 1.29
C SER A 80 10.72 0.12 0.92
N GLN A 81 10.94 -0.80 1.86
CA GLN A 81 11.81 -1.96 1.69
C GLN A 81 11.03 -3.27 1.80
N GLY A 82 11.52 -4.29 1.11
CA GLY A 82 11.16 -5.68 1.33
C GLY A 82 11.93 -6.30 2.50
N SER A 83 11.73 -7.59 2.73
CA SER A 83 12.48 -8.39 3.71
C SER A 83 12.24 -9.88 3.47
N GLU A 84 13.23 -10.72 3.76
CA GLU A 84 13.04 -12.18 3.76
C GLU A 84 11.93 -12.65 4.72
N GLY A 85 11.56 -11.84 5.72
CA GLY A 85 10.45 -12.13 6.63
C GLY A 85 9.05 -11.89 6.04
N MET A 86 8.93 -11.36 4.81
CA MET A 86 7.64 -11.00 4.21
C MET A 86 6.74 -12.23 4.01
N LEU A 87 5.64 -12.28 4.77
CA LEU A 87 4.68 -13.40 4.74
C LEU A 87 3.69 -13.30 3.57
N LEU A 88 3.18 -12.08 3.30
CA LEU A 88 2.31 -11.77 2.15
C LEU A 88 1.15 -12.76 2.00
N SER A 89 0.40 -12.96 3.08
CA SER A 89 -0.60 -14.02 3.22
C SER A 89 -1.99 -13.53 3.58
N HIS A 90 -2.17 -12.23 3.82
CA HIS A 90 -3.50 -11.71 4.16
C HIS A 90 -4.40 -11.66 2.93
N PRO A 91 -5.64 -12.17 3.02
CA PRO A 91 -6.55 -12.22 1.87
C PRO A 91 -7.03 -10.83 1.43
N THR A 92 -7.03 -9.84 2.32
CA THR A 92 -7.68 -8.54 2.07
C THR A 92 -6.77 -7.32 2.13
N ASP A 93 -5.73 -7.32 2.96
CA ASP A 93 -5.09 -6.07 3.37
C ASP A 93 -3.67 -5.99 2.85
N LEU A 94 -3.28 -4.77 2.48
CA LEU A 94 -1.96 -4.37 2.01
C LEU A 94 -1.49 -3.20 2.87
N VAL A 95 -0.46 -3.41 3.69
CA VAL A 95 -0.01 -2.44 4.69
C VAL A 95 1.44 -2.06 4.47
N TRP A 96 1.70 -0.76 4.43
CA TRP A 96 3.03 -0.17 4.46
C TRP A 96 3.31 0.40 5.84
N ARG A 97 4.51 0.17 6.34
CA ARG A 97 4.90 0.48 7.70
C ARG A 97 6.17 1.30 7.73
N ARG A 98 6.22 2.26 8.63
CA ARG A 98 7.45 3.01 8.94
C ARG A 98 8.44 2.16 9.75
N SER A 99 7.94 1.21 10.55
CA SER A 99 8.78 0.27 11.31
C SER A 99 9.22 -0.92 10.45
N SER A 100 10.06 -1.78 11.02
CA SER A 100 10.48 -3.07 10.47
C SER A 100 9.52 -4.23 10.77
N PHE A 101 8.39 -3.97 11.43
CA PHE A 101 7.47 -5.03 11.82
C PHE A 101 6.84 -5.69 10.61
N VAL A 102 6.81 -7.03 10.57
CA VAL A 102 6.21 -7.81 9.49
C VAL A 102 5.09 -8.70 10.02
N CYS A 103 4.00 -8.76 9.24
CA CYS A 103 2.90 -9.71 9.40
C CYS A 103 2.30 -10.02 8.03
N GLY A 104 1.30 -10.91 7.96
CA GLY A 104 0.66 -11.34 6.70
C GLY A 104 0.17 -10.22 5.77
N ARG A 105 -0.13 -9.03 6.32
CA ARG A 105 -0.62 -7.85 5.59
C ARG A 105 0.50 -6.96 5.03
N THR A 106 1.70 -7.11 5.56
CA THR A 106 2.78 -6.13 5.37
C THR A 106 3.40 -6.34 4.00
N ILE A 107 3.40 -5.30 3.18
CA ILE A 107 4.04 -5.31 1.86
C ILE A 107 5.20 -4.31 1.75
N GLY A 108 5.43 -3.48 2.76
CA GLY A 108 6.57 -2.57 2.80
C GLY A 108 6.91 -2.17 4.22
N ILE A 109 8.20 -2.24 4.57
CA ILE A 109 8.75 -1.76 5.83
C ILE A 109 9.65 -0.54 5.59
N PHE A 110 9.97 0.22 6.64
CA PHE A 110 10.76 1.46 6.53
C PHE A 110 10.22 2.45 5.49
N SER A 111 8.90 2.51 5.34
CA SER A 111 8.22 3.42 4.43
C SER A 111 8.51 4.88 4.77
N ASP A 112 8.90 5.66 3.76
CA ASP A 112 9.15 7.10 3.88
C ASP A 112 7.86 7.90 4.13
N ARG A 113 6.71 7.34 3.73
CA ARG A 113 5.37 7.89 3.95
C ARG A 113 4.51 7.00 4.84
N THR A 114 3.61 7.63 5.57
CA THR A 114 2.51 7.04 6.33
C THR A 114 1.21 7.73 5.94
N ALA A 115 0.06 7.24 6.43
CA ALA A 115 -1.24 7.84 6.12
C ALA A 115 -1.23 9.35 6.45
N ARG A 116 -0.69 9.72 7.62
CA ARG A 116 -0.55 11.12 8.04
C ARG A 116 0.27 11.98 7.07
N THR A 117 1.27 11.43 6.40
CA THR A 117 2.22 12.21 5.58
C THR A 117 1.91 12.17 4.08
N LEU A 118 0.85 11.47 3.67
CA LEU A 118 0.40 11.48 2.28
C LEU A 118 -0.08 12.90 1.87
N PRO A 119 0.07 13.30 0.60
CA PRO A 119 -0.37 14.61 0.13
C PRO A 119 -1.85 14.85 0.42
N ARG A 120 -2.19 15.99 1.02
CA ARG A 120 -3.59 16.29 1.36
C ARG A 120 -4.52 16.39 0.13
N PRO A 121 -4.10 16.94 -1.03
CA PRO A 121 -4.93 16.93 -2.24
C PRO A 121 -5.34 15.52 -2.68
N LEU A 122 -4.43 14.54 -2.61
CA LEU A 122 -4.73 13.13 -2.86
C LEU A 122 -5.80 12.60 -1.89
N ILE A 123 -5.63 12.86 -0.58
CA ILE A 123 -6.59 12.39 0.43
C ILE A 123 -7.97 13.03 0.26
N VAL A 124 -8.04 14.30 -0.19
CA VAL A 124 -9.32 14.95 -0.51
C VAL A 124 -10.04 14.20 -1.62
N ARG A 125 -9.37 13.90 -2.73
CA ARG A 125 -9.94 13.13 -3.85
C ARG A 125 -10.44 11.76 -3.41
N LEU A 126 -9.64 11.05 -2.61
CA LEU A 126 -10.02 9.76 -2.05
C LEU A 126 -11.22 9.85 -1.08
N ARG A 127 -11.44 10.97 -0.39
CA ARG A 127 -12.66 11.15 0.43
C ARG A 127 -13.91 11.35 -0.41
N GLU A 128 -13.78 11.92 -1.61
CA GLU A 128 -14.89 12.05 -2.57
C GLU A 128 -15.26 10.71 -3.23
N GLY A 129 -14.49 9.64 -2.97
CA GLY A 129 -14.76 8.30 -3.50
C GLY A 129 -14.06 8.01 -4.83
N ASP A 130 -13.16 8.89 -5.29
CA ASP A 130 -12.49 8.75 -6.58
C ASP A 130 -11.66 7.46 -6.68
N ASP A 131 -11.51 6.96 -7.91
CA ASP A 131 -10.70 5.79 -8.22
C ASP A 131 -9.21 6.00 -7.88
N LEU A 132 -8.59 4.96 -7.35
CA LEU A 132 -7.17 4.90 -7.04
C LEU A 132 -6.51 3.76 -7.81
N ARG A 133 -5.47 4.09 -8.57
CA ARG A 133 -4.53 3.12 -9.11
C ARG A 133 -3.27 3.10 -8.25
N VAL A 134 -2.96 1.92 -7.72
CA VAL A 134 -1.73 1.66 -6.96
C VAL A 134 -0.78 0.89 -7.87
N GLU A 135 0.29 1.54 -8.28
CA GLU A 135 1.37 0.90 -9.03
C GLU A 135 2.51 0.55 -8.10
N LEU A 136 2.92 -0.70 -8.10
CA LEU A 136 4.00 -1.22 -7.29
C LEU A 136 5.15 -1.66 -8.19
N THR A 137 6.37 -1.28 -7.83
CA THR A 137 7.59 -1.72 -8.51
C THR A 137 8.59 -2.17 -7.47
N VAL A 138 9.01 -3.43 -7.54
CA VAL A 138 10.10 -3.96 -6.73
C VAL A 138 11.36 -4.02 -7.58
N THR A 139 12.45 -3.47 -7.04
CA THR A 139 13.80 -3.64 -7.56
C THR A 139 14.65 -4.30 -6.48
N ALA A 140 15.38 -5.34 -6.84
CA ALA A 140 16.35 -6.00 -5.97
C ALA A 140 17.63 -6.28 -6.78
N GLY A 141 18.71 -6.67 -6.10
CA GLY A 141 19.95 -7.11 -6.72
C GLY A 141 19.73 -8.22 -7.75
N GLU A 142 20.81 -8.54 -8.48
CA GLU A 142 20.82 -9.73 -9.34
C GLU A 142 20.67 -11.03 -8.52
#